data_AF-A0A920BTP6-F1
#
_entry.id   AF-A0A920BTP6-F1
#
_cell.length_a   1.000
_cell.length_b   1.000
_cell.length_c   1.000
_cell.angle_alpha   90.00
_cell.angle_beta   90.00
_cell.angle_gamma   90.00
#
_symmetry.space_group_name_H-M   'P 1'
#
loop_
_entity.id
_entity.type
_entity.pdbx_description
1 polymer ?
#
loop_
_entity_poly.entity_id
_entity_poly.type
_entity_poly.pdbx_seq_one_letter_code
_entity_poly.pdbx_strand_id
1 'polypeptide(L)'
;MFLNHFMIGFIASSFSIIVILVMKKLFKNHLSAKWHYHLWYILFIVLMIPFIPLHIFNINEHFHFRTIENEIQTRSLTAQEGHKTGETFNWIEDFSVTVNQPDLSLLNVLLATIWLGGMLFFVCVTLKAWFSIRNIKKYSVQLTDRETIKVFEVCKKRLGISRNIKVVVSPHITSPMMYGLFQTYVVLPSSFQLSKKEMEHIFLHELNHYKNNDILINYFSIAFQIVYWFNPLVWLAFKKMRLDREIACDMAVLQSLESDAHRDYGYTLINFIDKGMFKRKFTLANLLNGSKEQMKKRIEQIASYSPQAKSSKWKSFFIFSFISIVIATQLPFISVFAEENNRYYNIEDKTVYEDLSKYFSGFEGSFVLYDQNKDQYRIYNEDKSSLRVSPDSTYKIYSGLIALESNIITRDSSTLTWDGKENPYPAWNMNQDLESALKNSVNWYFQQLDKENSLETIETFLKELGYGNENISGGIDSFWLESSLKISPLEQVNVLHDFYTNHFSFNEDNVNTVKDALRLEEKPGRVLSGKTGTGNVNGVNIRGWFVGYVETDDNTFFFASYIENHGNAAGSKAAEIALSILADKGIY
;
A
#
# COMPACT_ATOMS: atom_id res chain seq x y z
N MET A 1 4.05 4.24 5.23
CA MET A 1 5.42 4.74 4.95
C MET A 1 5.88 4.36 3.54
N PHE A 2 6.76 5.16 2.90
CA PHE A 2 7.27 4.91 1.52
C PHE A 2 8.01 3.57 1.41
N LEU A 3 8.83 3.22 2.41
CA LEU A 3 9.58 1.96 2.45
C LEU A 3 8.67 0.73 2.28
N ASN A 4 7.53 0.69 2.97
CA ASN A 4 6.59 -0.44 2.88
C ASN A 4 6.04 -0.58 1.46
N HIS A 5 5.57 0.53 0.87
CA HIS A 5 5.06 0.54 -0.50
C HIS A 5 6.14 0.14 -1.52
N PHE A 6 7.38 0.63 -1.32
CA PHE A 6 8.52 0.29 -2.16
C PHE A 6 8.83 -1.22 -2.10
N MET A 7 8.88 -1.81 -0.90
CA MET A 7 9.15 -3.23 -0.70
C MET A 7 8.04 -4.12 -1.25
N ILE A 8 6.77 -3.80 -0.97
CA ILE A 8 5.61 -4.51 -1.51
C ILE A 8 5.64 -4.47 -3.04
N GLY A 9 5.85 -3.28 -3.63
CA GLY A 9 5.95 -3.10 -5.06
C GLY A 9 7.10 -3.90 -5.69
N PHE A 10 8.26 -3.94 -5.03
CA PHE A 10 9.41 -4.74 -5.48
C PHE A 10 9.12 -6.24 -5.46
N ILE A 11 8.59 -6.78 -4.36
CA ILE A 11 8.30 -8.21 -4.19
C ILE A 11 7.21 -8.64 -5.16
N ALA A 12 6.10 -7.90 -5.20
CA ALA A 12 4.95 -8.22 -6.06
C ALA A 12 5.36 -8.23 -7.53
N SER A 13 5.99 -7.16 -8.02
CA SER A 13 6.43 -7.08 -9.43
C SER A 13 7.43 -8.17 -9.80
N SER A 14 8.38 -8.47 -8.92
CA SER A 14 9.38 -9.51 -9.13
C SER A 14 8.75 -10.91 -9.23
N PHE A 15 7.83 -11.22 -8.31
CA PHE A 15 7.11 -12.49 -8.31
C PHE A 15 6.29 -12.66 -9.59
N SER A 16 5.49 -11.66 -9.99
CA SER A 16 4.65 -11.79 -11.19
C SER A 16 5.49 -11.96 -12.46
N ILE A 17 6.65 -11.28 -12.55
CA ILE A 17 7.58 -11.47 -13.68
C ILE A 17 8.11 -12.90 -13.72
N ILE A 18 8.49 -13.47 -12.57
CA ILE A 18 8.94 -14.87 -12.47
C ILE A 18 7.83 -15.81 -12.93
N VAL A 19 6.60 -15.62 -12.46
CA VAL A 19 5.43 -16.43 -12.88
C VAL A 19 5.24 -16.34 -14.39
N ILE A 20 5.21 -15.14 -14.98
CA ILE A 20 5.07 -14.97 -16.44
C ILE A 20 6.19 -15.70 -17.19
N LEU A 21 7.44 -15.60 -16.73
CA LEU A 21 8.59 -16.26 -17.36
C LEU A 21 8.51 -17.79 -17.28
N VAL A 22 8.15 -18.33 -16.11
CA VAL A 22 7.98 -19.77 -15.89
C VAL A 22 6.85 -20.30 -16.75
N MET A 23 5.70 -19.63 -16.76
CA MET A 23 4.53 -20.04 -17.54
C MET A 23 4.81 -20.01 -19.04
N LYS A 24 5.51 -18.99 -19.54
CA LYS A 24 5.96 -18.96 -20.94
C LYS A 24 6.92 -20.10 -21.27
N LYS A 25 7.75 -20.54 -20.33
CA LYS A 25 8.65 -21.68 -20.52
C LYS A 25 7.88 -23.01 -20.55
N LEU A 26 6.92 -23.20 -19.65
CA LEU A 26 6.08 -24.40 -19.55
C LEU A 26 5.20 -24.58 -20.79
N PHE A 27 4.55 -23.50 -21.23
CA PHE A 27 3.59 -23.54 -22.34
C PHE A 27 4.18 -23.14 -23.71
N LYS A 28 5.50 -23.15 -23.85
CA LYS A 28 6.21 -22.69 -25.07
C LYS A 28 5.71 -23.34 -26.37
N ASN A 29 5.32 -24.62 -26.32
CA ASN A 29 4.88 -25.38 -27.49
C ASN A 29 3.37 -25.22 -27.76
N HIS A 30 2.64 -24.59 -26.86
CA HIS A 30 1.18 -24.40 -26.94
C HIS A 30 0.79 -22.95 -27.28
N LEU A 31 1.71 -22.01 -27.12
CA LEU A 31 1.50 -20.59 -27.36
C LEU A 31 2.02 -20.19 -28.74
N SER A 32 1.17 -19.50 -29.52
CA SER A 32 1.64 -18.81 -30.72
C SER A 32 2.60 -17.66 -30.36
N ALA A 33 3.46 -17.24 -31.29
CA ALA A 33 4.32 -16.05 -31.12
C ALA A 33 3.53 -14.80 -30.68
N LYS A 34 2.34 -14.58 -31.25
CA LYS A 34 1.45 -13.47 -30.86
C LYS A 34 1.02 -13.55 -29.40
N TRP A 35 0.66 -14.75 -28.93
CA TRP A 35 0.26 -14.95 -27.54
C TRP A 35 1.44 -14.89 -26.56
N HIS A 36 2.63 -15.32 -26.98
CA HIS A 36 3.84 -15.02 -26.23
C HIS A 36 4.02 -13.53 -26.04
N TYR A 37 3.80 -12.71 -27.07
CA TYR A 37 3.86 -11.26 -26.94
C TYR A 37 2.76 -10.70 -26.02
N HIS A 38 1.49 -11.08 -26.23
CA HIS A 38 0.35 -10.57 -25.47
C HIS A 38 0.36 -10.93 -23.97
N LEU A 39 1.00 -12.04 -23.57
CA LEU A 39 1.14 -12.36 -22.14
C LEU A 39 1.87 -11.26 -21.35
N TRP A 40 2.72 -10.48 -22.01
CA TRP A 40 3.37 -9.34 -21.38
C TRP A 40 2.40 -8.18 -21.08
N TYR A 41 1.19 -8.16 -21.62
CA TYR A 41 0.22 -7.12 -21.27
C TYR A 41 -0.28 -7.28 -19.83
N ILE A 42 -0.29 -8.52 -19.30
CA ILE A 42 -0.58 -8.78 -17.90
C ILE A 42 0.44 -8.07 -17.00
N LEU A 43 1.71 -7.99 -17.43
CA LEU A 43 2.75 -7.28 -16.68
C LEU A 43 2.42 -5.79 -16.49
N PHE A 44 1.85 -5.12 -17.49
CA PHE A 44 1.45 -3.71 -17.31
C PHE A 44 0.36 -3.54 -16.27
N ILE A 45 -0.61 -4.45 -16.23
CA ILE A 45 -1.67 -4.45 -15.23
C ILE A 45 -1.04 -4.62 -13.84
N VAL A 46 -0.16 -5.61 -13.68
CA VAL A 46 0.54 -5.88 -12.42
C VAL A 46 1.32 -4.66 -11.93
N LEU A 47 2.10 -4.04 -12.80
CA LEU A 47 2.93 -2.89 -12.45
C LEU A 47 2.10 -1.63 -12.13
N MET A 48 0.79 -1.63 -12.41
CA MET A 48 -0.12 -0.56 -12.01
C MET A 48 -0.75 -0.79 -10.63
N ILE A 49 -0.87 -2.04 -10.18
CA ILE A 49 -1.56 -2.39 -8.93
C ILE A 49 -1.08 -1.56 -7.73
N PRO A 50 0.24 -1.38 -7.48
CA PRO A 50 0.69 -0.60 -6.32
C PRO A 50 0.29 0.89 -6.34
N PHE A 51 -0.19 1.40 -7.48
CA PHE A 51 -0.62 2.79 -7.66
C PHE A 51 -2.14 2.95 -7.70
N ILE A 52 -2.89 1.85 -7.63
CA ILE A 52 -4.36 1.90 -7.57
C ILE A 52 -4.76 2.04 -6.11
N PRO A 53 -5.54 3.07 -5.73
CA PRO A 53 -6.04 3.20 -4.37
C PRO A 53 -6.96 2.01 -4.03
N LEU A 54 -6.49 1.11 -3.15
CA LEU A 54 -7.20 -0.13 -2.86
C LEU A 54 -8.48 0.06 -2.03
N HIS A 55 -8.66 1.22 -1.38
CA HIS A 55 -9.90 1.58 -0.67
C HIS A 55 -11.14 1.58 -1.56
N ILE A 56 -10.98 1.60 -2.90
CA ILE A 56 -12.09 1.51 -3.87
C ILE A 56 -12.63 0.07 -3.95
N PHE A 57 -11.81 -0.92 -3.60
CA PHE A 57 -12.17 -2.33 -3.65
C PHE A 57 -12.42 -2.83 -2.22
N ASN A 58 -13.65 -2.69 -1.76
CA ASN A 58 -14.10 -3.18 -0.45
C ASN A 58 -14.15 -4.73 -0.43
N ILE A 59 -12.98 -5.39 -0.41
CA ILE A 59 -12.83 -6.86 -0.51
C ILE A 59 -12.86 -7.52 0.90
N ASN A 60 -12.94 -6.74 1.96
CA ASN A 60 -12.65 -7.21 3.32
C ASN A 60 -13.73 -8.03 4.03
N GLU A 61 -14.94 -8.17 3.50
CA GLU A 61 -15.97 -8.92 4.25
C GLU A 61 -15.79 -10.45 4.22
N HIS A 62 -14.93 -11.03 3.36
CA HIS A 62 -14.98 -12.48 3.09
C HIS A 62 -13.64 -13.24 3.20
N PHE A 63 -12.52 -12.57 3.50
CA PHE A 63 -11.22 -13.23 3.64
C PHE A 63 -10.54 -12.87 4.96
N HIS A 64 -10.93 -13.55 6.04
CA HIS A 64 -10.14 -13.59 7.29
C HIS A 64 -8.87 -14.41 7.07
N PHE A 65 -7.87 -13.84 6.40
CA PHE A 65 -6.54 -14.42 6.40
C PHE A 65 -5.89 -14.08 7.75
N ARG A 66 -5.65 -15.09 8.59
CA ARG A 66 -4.83 -14.93 9.80
C ARG A 66 -3.50 -14.32 9.39
N THR A 67 -3.28 -13.06 9.77
CA THR A 67 -2.01 -12.39 9.56
C THR A 67 -0.96 -13.17 10.34
N ILE A 68 -0.12 -13.93 9.64
CA ILE A 68 1.14 -14.41 10.23
C ILE A 68 2.07 -13.20 10.18
N GLU A 69 1.92 -12.28 11.13
CA GLU A 69 2.98 -11.36 11.49
C GLU A 69 4.04 -12.18 12.23
N ASN A 70 5.04 -12.65 11.47
CA ASN A 70 6.24 -13.24 12.06
C ASN A 70 6.99 -12.16 12.86
N GLU A 71 6.95 -12.36 14.19
CA GLU A 71 8.06 -12.35 15.14
C GLU A 71 8.98 -11.12 15.27
N ILE A 72 9.08 -10.68 16.53
CA ILE A 72 10.27 -10.11 17.18
C ILE A 72 10.73 -8.78 16.57
N GLN A 73 9.96 -7.72 16.84
CA GLN A 73 10.64 -6.49 17.25
C GLN A 73 10.87 -6.60 18.75
N THR A 74 12.14 -6.70 19.15
CA THR A 74 12.59 -6.48 20.53
C THR A 74 12.30 -5.01 20.88
N ARG A 75 11.04 -4.72 21.19
CA ARG A 75 10.61 -3.44 21.75
C ARG A 75 11.14 -3.41 23.17
N SER A 76 12.17 -2.62 23.41
CA SER A 76 12.64 -2.37 24.76
C SER A 76 11.76 -1.30 25.39
N LEU A 77 10.97 -1.70 26.37
CA LEU A 77 10.33 -0.77 27.30
C LEU A 77 11.44 -0.25 28.22
N THR A 78 11.79 1.03 28.07
CA THR A 78 12.59 1.71 29.08
C THR A 78 11.68 2.62 29.86
N ALA A 79 11.76 2.52 31.18
CA ALA A 79 11.05 3.39 32.05
C ALA A 79 11.86 4.71 32.13
N GLN A 80 11.37 5.78 31.52
CA GLN A 80 11.88 7.15 31.67
C GLN A 80 10.74 8.03 32.15
N GLU A 81 11.03 9.01 33.01
CA GLU A 81 10.05 10.02 33.40
C GLU A 81 9.56 10.76 32.16
N GLY A 82 8.26 10.68 31.87
CA GLY A 82 7.61 11.63 30.99
C GLY A 82 7.68 13.02 31.62
N HIS A 83 7.78 14.06 30.78
CA HIS A 83 7.69 15.44 31.26
C HIS A 83 6.35 15.65 32.00
N LYS A 84 6.40 15.98 33.30
CA LYS A 84 5.23 16.49 34.03
C LYS A 84 4.79 17.79 33.38
N THR A 85 3.69 17.78 32.64
CA THR A 85 3.09 18.99 32.08
C THR A 85 1.83 19.36 32.86
N GLY A 86 1.95 20.44 33.64
CA GLY A 86 0.83 21.19 34.21
C GLY A 86 0.50 20.86 35.67
N GLU A 87 0.67 21.84 36.56
CA GLU A 87 0.31 21.81 37.99
C GLU A 87 -1.20 21.98 38.27
N THR A 88 -2.08 21.81 37.27
CA THR A 88 -3.47 22.29 37.37
C THR A 88 -4.49 21.30 37.93
N PHE A 89 -4.21 19.99 37.97
CA PHE A 89 -5.13 18.99 38.54
C PHE A 89 -4.38 17.92 39.35
N ASN A 90 -4.27 18.11 40.67
CA ASN A 90 -3.58 17.22 41.61
C ASN A 90 -4.27 15.87 41.90
N TRP A 91 -5.34 15.51 41.16
CA TRP A 91 -6.19 14.36 41.49
C TRP A 91 -6.08 13.19 40.50
N ILE A 92 -5.48 13.37 39.32
CA ILE A 92 -5.26 12.29 38.34
C ILE A 92 -3.79 12.16 37.96
N GLU A 93 -3.20 11.00 38.24
CA GLU A 93 -1.81 10.71 37.87
C GLU A 93 -1.74 10.13 36.46
N ASP A 94 -1.03 10.80 35.56
CA ASP A 94 -0.84 10.42 34.16
C ASP A 94 0.56 9.84 33.94
N PHE A 95 0.80 8.65 34.52
CA PHE A 95 2.06 7.95 34.38
C PHE A 95 2.12 7.11 33.10
N SER A 96 3.21 7.27 32.35
CA SER A 96 3.49 6.54 31.12
C SER A 96 4.92 6.00 31.07
N VAL A 97 5.16 4.95 30.28
CA VAL A 97 6.52 4.48 29.96
C VAL A 97 6.83 4.80 28.50
N THR A 98 8.10 5.09 28.19
CA THR A 98 8.53 5.31 26.80
C THR A 98 8.69 3.98 26.08
N VAL A 99 8.09 3.89 24.90
CA VAL A 99 8.34 2.81 23.94
C VAL A 99 9.43 3.26 22.99
N ASN A 100 10.57 2.55 23.00
CA ASN A 100 11.62 2.83 22.03
C ASN A 100 11.27 2.19 20.70
N GLN A 101 11.14 3.03 19.67
CA GLN A 101 10.90 2.58 18.30
C GLN A 101 12.05 3.06 17.41
N PRO A 102 12.61 2.18 16.55
CA PRO A 102 13.63 2.60 15.61
C PRO A 102 13.05 3.65 14.66
N ASP A 103 13.62 4.86 14.67
CA ASP A 103 13.20 5.91 13.75
C ASP A 103 13.70 5.60 12.33
N LEU A 104 12.80 5.05 11.51
CA LEU A 104 13.05 4.78 10.09
C LEU A 104 12.71 5.99 9.21
N SER A 105 12.41 7.17 9.76
CA SER A 105 12.06 8.37 8.98
C SER A 105 13.20 8.76 8.03
N LEU A 106 14.44 8.79 8.52
CA LEU A 106 15.61 9.12 7.73
C LEU A 106 15.84 8.11 6.60
N LEU A 107 15.68 6.82 6.89
CA LEU A 107 15.76 5.77 5.86
C LEU A 107 14.65 5.93 4.81
N ASN A 108 13.41 6.21 5.22
CA ASN A 108 12.29 6.48 4.32
C ASN A 108 12.57 7.68 3.40
N VAL A 109 13.05 8.79 3.96
CA VAL A 109 13.36 10.01 3.19
C VAL A 109 14.53 9.76 2.23
N LEU A 110 15.59 9.08 2.68
CA LEU A 110 16.73 8.73 1.83
C LEU A 110 16.29 7.84 0.66
N LEU A 111 15.53 6.78 0.92
CA LEU A 111 15.04 5.87 -0.12
C LEU A 111 14.10 6.58 -1.11
N ALA A 112 13.19 7.41 -0.62
CA ALA A 112 12.31 8.21 -1.48
C ALA A 112 13.12 9.17 -2.37
N THR A 113 14.14 9.81 -1.80
CA THR A 113 15.03 10.73 -2.52
C THR A 113 15.85 10.01 -3.58
N ILE A 114 16.44 8.85 -3.26
CA ILE A 114 17.17 8.01 -4.22
C ILE A 114 16.24 7.56 -5.35
N TRP A 115 15.03 7.12 -5.00
CA TRP A 115 14.04 6.68 -5.98
C TRP A 115 13.63 7.81 -6.95
N LEU A 116 13.32 9.01 -6.42
CA LEU A 116 13.03 10.20 -7.20
C LEU A 116 14.21 10.63 -8.09
N GLY A 117 15.42 10.59 -7.54
CA GLY A 117 16.65 10.92 -8.28
C GLY A 117 16.87 9.98 -9.48
N GLY A 118 16.65 8.68 -9.29
CA GLY A 118 16.72 7.70 -10.38
C GLY A 118 15.63 7.89 -11.43
N MET A 119 14.39 8.18 -11.03
CA MET A 119 13.32 8.52 -11.97
C MET A 119 13.68 9.75 -12.80
N LEU A 120 14.14 10.83 -12.16
CA LEU A 120 14.54 12.06 -12.85
C LEU A 120 15.67 11.78 -13.86
N PHE A 121 16.65 10.97 -13.48
CA PHE A 121 17.72 10.55 -14.38
C PHE A 121 17.19 9.84 -15.63
N PHE A 122 16.30 8.84 -15.47
CA PHE A 122 15.74 8.10 -16.60
C PHE A 122 14.73 8.92 -17.44
N VAL A 123 14.04 9.88 -16.84
CA VAL A 123 13.24 10.89 -17.57
C VAL A 123 14.17 11.72 -18.47
N CYS A 124 15.27 12.25 -17.93
CA CYS A 124 16.25 13.01 -18.72
C CYS A 124 16.85 12.18 -19.87
N VAL A 125 17.17 10.90 -19.63
CA VAL A 125 17.62 9.97 -20.67
C VAL A 125 16.56 9.79 -21.77
N THR A 126 15.29 9.66 -21.38
CA THR A 126 14.17 9.51 -22.31
C THR A 126 13.92 10.78 -23.11
N LEU A 127 14.00 11.95 -22.48
CA LEU A 127 13.90 13.25 -23.15
C LEU A 127 15.02 13.43 -24.18
N LYS A 128 16.26 13.04 -23.85
CA LYS A 128 17.37 13.04 -24.81
C LYS A 128 17.09 12.15 -26.02
N ALA A 129 16.53 10.95 -25.80
CA ALA A 129 16.13 10.06 -26.89
C ALA A 129 15.00 10.67 -27.74
N TRP A 130 14.03 11.34 -27.10
CA TRP A 130 12.96 12.05 -27.79
C TRP A 130 13.47 13.21 -28.65
N PHE A 131 14.44 13.99 -28.17
CA PHE A 131 15.11 15.03 -28.96
C PHE A 131 15.84 14.45 -30.17
N SER A 132 16.45 13.26 -30.04
CA SER A 132 17.04 12.54 -31.18
C SER A 132 15.99 12.21 -32.26
N ILE A 133 14.82 11.72 -31.85
CA ILE A 133 13.70 11.45 -32.78
C ILE A 133 13.21 12.74 -33.44
N ARG A 134 13.15 13.85 -32.69
CA ARG A 134 12.79 15.16 -33.23
C ARG A 134 13.79 15.64 -34.28
N ASN A 135 15.09 15.38 -34.07
CA ASN A 135 16.12 15.67 -35.08
C ASN A 135 15.94 14.80 -36.33
N ILE A 136 15.65 13.50 -36.19
CA ILE A 136 15.34 12.63 -37.34
C ILE A 136 14.19 13.23 -38.15
N LYS A 137 13.08 13.63 -37.49
CA LYS A 137 11.95 14.30 -38.15
C LYS A 137 12.35 15.58 -38.88
N LYS A 138 13.17 16.42 -38.26
CA LYS A 138 13.61 17.71 -38.83
C LYS A 138 14.41 17.52 -40.13
N TYR A 139 15.25 16.49 -40.19
CA TYR A 139 16.12 16.20 -41.34
C TYR A 139 15.55 15.11 -42.25
N SER A 140 14.32 14.68 -42.02
CA SER A 140 13.61 13.77 -42.90
C SER A 140 13.08 14.51 -44.12
N VAL A 141 13.29 13.93 -45.30
CA VAL A 141 12.74 14.39 -46.57
C VAL A 141 11.59 13.48 -46.99
N GLN A 142 10.57 14.05 -47.63
CA GLN A 142 9.46 13.27 -48.17
C GLN A 142 9.98 12.30 -49.24
N LEU A 143 9.57 11.04 -49.18
CA LEU A 143 9.90 10.07 -50.22
C LEU A 143 9.25 10.49 -51.54
N THR A 144 10.06 10.63 -52.61
CA THR A 144 9.60 11.02 -53.96
C THR A 144 9.61 9.87 -54.96
N ASP A 145 10.28 8.76 -54.66
CA ASP A 145 10.36 7.61 -55.57
C ASP A 145 8.98 6.92 -55.72
N ARG A 146 8.45 6.97 -56.95
CA ARG A 146 7.09 6.50 -57.26
C ARG A 146 6.95 4.99 -57.11
N GLU A 147 7.97 4.22 -57.44
CA GLU A 147 7.93 2.76 -57.33
C GLU A 147 7.90 2.34 -55.85
N THR A 148 8.74 2.91 -54.99
CA THR A 148 8.72 2.65 -53.55
C THR A 148 7.38 3.03 -52.91
N ILE A 149 6.82 4.20 -53.25
CA ILE A 149 5.51 4.63 -52.76
C ILE A 149 4.41 3.63 -53.17
N LYS A 150 4.47 3.13 -54.41
CA LYS A 150 3.51 2.13 -54.90
C LYS A 150 3.62 0.82 -54.13
N VAL A 151 4.83 0.35 -53.82
CA VAL A 151 5.03 -0.85 -52.99
C VAL A 151 4.47 -0.63 -51.58
N PHE A 152 4.71 0.53 -50.97
CA PHE A 152 4.17 0.89 -49.66
C PHE A 152 2.64 0.85 -49.62
N GLU A 153 1.97 1.50 -50.57
CA GLU A 153 0.49 1.53 -50.61
C GLU A 153 -0.11 0.14 -50.89
N VAL A 154 0.56 -0.71 -51.69
CA VAL A 154 0.17 -2.12 -51.87
C VAL A 154 0.25 -2.89 -50.55
N CYS A 155 1.34 -2.75 -49.80
CA CYS A 155 1.52 -3.41 -48.51
C CYS A 155 0.47 -2.94 -47.49
N LYS A 156 0.23 -1.62 -47.45
CA LYS A 156 -0.77 -0.99 -46.58
C LYS A 156 -2.19 -1.48 -46.87
N LYS A 157 -2.55 -1.58 -48.16
CA LYS A 157 -3.82 -2.18 -48.59
C LYS A 157 -3.91 -3.65 -48.23
N ARG A 158 -2.84 -4.44 -48.44
CA ARG A 158 -2.79 -5.87 -48.08
C ARG A 158 -3.05 -6.11 -46.60
N LEU A 159 -2.54 -5.24 -45.72
CA LEU A 159 -2.74 -5.35 -44.27
C LEU A 159 -4.05 -4.74 -43.76
N GLY A 160 -4.84 -4.10 -44.64
CA GLY A 160 -6.13 -3.48 -44.32
C GLY A 160 -6.01 -2.14 -43.57
N ILE A 161 -4.94 -1.39 -43.78
CA ILE A 161 -4.67 -0.14 -43.06
C ILE A 161 -5.22 1.06 -43.86
N SER A 162 -6.25 1.72 -43.34
CA SER A 162 -6.87 2.90 -43.96
C SER A 162 -6.28 4.24 -43.51
N ARG A 163 -5.57 4.26 -42.37
CA ARG A 163 -5.04 5.51 -41.78
C ARG A 163 -3.91 6.11 -42.62
N ASN A 164 -3.77 7.42 -42.58
CA ASN A 164 -2.70 8.14 -43.28
C ASN A 164 -1.35 7.97 -42.54
N ILE A 165 -0.50 7.08 -43.03
CA ILE A 165 0.88 6.87 -42.56
C ILE A 165 1.83 7.52 -43.56
N LYS A 166 2.74 8.37 -43.06
CA LYS A 166 3.70 9.09 -43.91
C LYS A 166 4.99 8.30 -44.05
N VAL A 167 5.47 8.12 -45.28
CA VAL A 167 6.79 7.53 -45.54
C VAL A 167 7.79 8.64 -45.83
N VAL A 168 8.90 8.65 -45.10
CA VAL A 168 9.96 9.66 -45.22
C VAL A 168 11.34 9.00 -45.26
N VAL A 169 12.33 9.71 -45.77
CA VAL A 169 13.73 9.26 -45.84
C VAL A 169 14.58 10.13 -44.93
N SER A 170 15.52 9.55 -44.16
CA SER A 170 16.43 10.32 -43.30
C SER A 170 17.85 9.78 -43.35
N PRO A 171 18.89 10.65 -43.43
CA PRO A 171 20.29 10.23 -43.33
C PRO A 171 20.73 9.92 -41.90
N HIS A 172 19.91 10.20 -40.89
CA HIS A 172 20.25 10.05 -39.47
C HIS A 172 19.89 8.68 -38.88
N ILE A 173 19.32 7.79 -39.68
CA ILE A 173 19.01 6.41 -39.28
C ILE A 173 19.80 5.43 -40.14
N THR A 174 20.11 4.25 -39.59
CA THR A 174 20.79 3.15 -40.29
C THR A 174 19.88 1.95 -40.51
N SER A 175 18.69 1.96 -39.91
CA SER A 175 17.67 0.91 -40.01
C SER A 175 16.30 1.57 -40.12
N PRO A 176 15.34 0.98 -40.87
CA PRO A 176 13.95 1.40 -40.89
C PRO A 176 13.41 1.42 -39.48
N MET A 177 12.54 2.38 -39.24
CA MET A 177 11.86 2.52 -37.98
C MET A 177 10.54 3.26 -38.16
N MET A 178 9.66 3.08 -37.19
CA MET A 178 8.48 3.91 -37.04
C MET A 178 8.50 4.76 -35.78
N TYR A 179 7.88 5.92 -35.86
CA TYR A 179 7.58 6.75 -34.70
C TYR A 179 6.30 7.59 -34.89
N GLY A 180 5.75 8.07 -33.78
CA GLY A 180 4.59 8.98 -33.76
C GLY A 180 3.25 8.30 -33.47
N LEU A 181 2.62 8.69 -32.35
CA LEU A 181 1.31 8.21 -31.88
C LEU A 181 0.13 8.81 -32.66
N PHE A 182 0.12 10.14 -32.83
CA PHE A 182 -0.98 10.85 -33.50
C PHE A 182 -0.86 10.82 -35.02
N GLN A 183 0.35 11.09 -35.52
CA GLN A 183 0.73 10.94 -36.93
C GLN A 183 1.92 9.98 -36.99
N THR A 184 1.70 8.80 -37.54
CA THR A 184 2.75 7.79 -37.69
C THR A 184 3.59 8.06 -38.93
N TYR A 185 4.90 7.91 -38.76
CA TYR A 185 5.91 8.02 -39.80
C TYR A 185 6.65 6.69 -39.93
N VAL A 186 6.80 6.19 -41.15
CA VAL A 186 7.76 5.13 -41.50
C VAL A 186 8.99 5.83 -42.10
N VAL A 187 10.14 5.68 -41.43
CA VAL A 187 11.40 6.30 -41.87
C VAL A 187 12.27 5.25 -42.51
N LEU A 188 12.74 5.53 -43.73
CA LEU A 188 13.76 4.73 -44.41
C LEU A 188 15.10 5.48 -44.37
N PRO A 189 16.25 4.79 -44.20
CA PRO A 189 17.54 5.43 -44.30
C PRO A 189 17.87 5.77 -45.75
N SER A 190 18.56 6.90 -45.95
CA SER A 190 18.90 7.42 -47.29
C SER A 190 19.90 6.55 -48.06
N SER A 191 20.62 5.67 -47.37
CA SER A 191 21.64 4.79 -47.96
C SER A 191 21.07 3.51 -48.59
N PHE A 192 19.75 3.30 -48.60
CA PHE A 192 19.16 2.07 -49.12
C PHE A 192 18.96 2.04 -50.62
N GLN A 193 19.67 1.11 -51.26
CA GLN A 193 19.25 0.48 -52.51
C GLN A 193 18.78 -0.95 -52.17
N LEU A 194 17.46 -1.14 -52.29
CA LEU A 194 16.78 -2.40 -52.00
C LEU A 194 16.04 -2.85 -53.26
N SER A 195 15.97 -4.16 -53.46
CA SER A 195 15.08 -4.72 -54.47
C SER A 195 13.62 -4.52 -54.07
N LYS A 196 12.71 -4.62 -55.04
CA LYS A 196 11.26 -4.52 -54.80
C LYS A 196 10.75 -5.50 -53.74
N LYS A 197 11.25 -6.74 -53.76
CA LYS A 197 10.92 -7.77 -52.77
C LYS A 197 11.41 -7.42 -51.37
N GLU A 198 12.66 -6.95 -51.25
CA GLU A 198 13.20 -6.53 -49.94
C GLU A 198 12.43 -5.33 -49.37
N MET A 199 12.02 -4.38 -50.22
CA MET A 199 11.16 -3.26 -49.80
C MET A 199 9.78 -3.74 -49.32
N GLU A 200 9.15 -4.68 -50.02
CA GLU A 200 7.89 -5.28 -49.62
C GLU A 200 7.99 -5.93 -48.23
N HIS A 201 9.04 -6.72 -47.99
CA HIS A 201 9.29 -7.34 -46.69
C HIS A 201 9.44 -6.33 -45.55
N ILE A 202 10.19 -5.24 -45.77
CA ILE A 202 10.40 -4.19 -44.77
C ILE A 202 9.11 -3.44 -44.50
N PHE A 203 8.36 -3.05 -45.53
CA PHE A 203 7.09 -2.34 -45.32
C PHE A 203 6.06 -3.22 -44.63
N LEU A 204 5.94 -4.50 -44.97
CA LEU A 204 5.06 -5.42 -44.25
C LEU A 204 5.46 -5.56 -42.78
N HIS A 205 6.76 -5.56 -42.46
CA HIS A 205 7.26 -5.62 -41.09
C HIS A 205 6.90 -4.33 -40.31
N GLU A 206 7.28 -3.16 -40.82
CA GLU A 206 6.96 -1.89 -40.17
C GLU A 206 5.44 -1.69 -40.03
N LEU A 207 4.64 -1.98 -41.06
CA LEU A 207 3.19 -1.83 -40.99
C LEU A 207 2.52 -2.79 -40.00
N ASN A 208 3.10 -3.97 -39.75
CA ASN A 208 2.61 -4.88 -38.71
C ASN A 208 2.86 -4.35 -37.29
N HIS A 209 3.99 -3.69 -37.04
CA HIS A 209 4.21 -2.97 -35.77
C HIS A 209 3.13 -1.91 -35.53
N TYR A 210 2.69 -1.23 -36.60
CA TYR A 210 1.62 -0.22 -36.51
C TYR A 210 0.28 -0.90 -36.18
N LYS A 211 -0.04 -1.99 -36.88
CA LYS A 211 -1.27 -2.76 -36.67
C LYS A 211 -1.40 -3.32 -35.25
N ASN A 212 -0.29 -3.63 -34.60
CA ASN A 212 -0.26 -4.14 -33.22
C ASN A 212 -0.13 -3.04 -32.15
N ASN A 213 -0.15 -1.74 -32.52
CA ASN A 213 0.03 -0.61 -31.60
C ASN A 213 1.36 -0.64 -30.83
N ASP A 214 2.41 -1.20 -31.42
CA ASP A 214 3.68 -1.46 -30.73
C ASP A 214 4.38 -0.17 -30.25
N ILE A 215 4.12 0.95 -30.91
CA ILE A 215 4.59 2.28 -30.50
C ILE A 215 4.02 2.63 -29.12
N LEU A 216 2.70 2.48 -28.91
CA LEU A 216 2.04 2.77 -27.63
C LEU A 216 2.56 1.84 -26.52
N ILE A 217 2.67 0.55 -26.84
CA ILE A 217 3.21 -0.44 -25.91
C ILE A 217 4.65 -0.13 -25.50
N ASN A 218 5.47 0.39 -26.42
CA ASN A 218 6.82 0.82 -26.13
C ASN A 218 6.85 2.05 -25.19
N TYR A 219 5.92 3.00 -25.35
CA TYR A 219 5.79 4.13 -24.41
C TYR A 219 5.41 3.67 -23.00
N PHE A 220 4.45 2.76 -22.88
CA PHE A 220 4.15 2.15 -21.57
C PHE A 220 5.39 1.47 -20.99
N SER A 221 6.09 0.65 -21.78
CA SER A 221 7.32 -0.01 -21.33
C SER A 221 8.35 0.98 -20.79
N ILE A 222 8.58 2.11 -21.48
CA ILE A 222 9.50 3.16 -21.02
C ILE A 222 9.00 3.80 -19.72
N ALA A 223 7.72 4.14 -19.61
CA ALA A 223 7.14 4.74 -18.40
C ALA A 223 7.34 3.83 -17.18
N PHE A 224 7.04 2.53 -17.31
CA PHE A 224 7.28 1.57 -16.24
C PHE A 224 8.77 1.36 -15.94
N GLN A 225 9.65 1.38 -16.95
CA GLN A 225 11.10 1.29 -16.72
C GLN A 225 11.65 2.51 -15.97
N ILE A 226 11.04 3.69 -16.13
CA ILE A 226 11.38 4.88 -15.33
C ILE A 226 10.95 4.67 -13.88
N VAL A 227 9.70 4.27 -13.64
CA VAL A 227 9.16 4.09 -12.28
C VAL A 227 9.87 2.96 -11.52
N TYR A 228 10.12 1.84 -12.20
CA TYR A 228 10.76 0.63 -11.67
C TYR A 228 12.24 0.54 -12.08
N TRP A 229 12.93 1.68 -12.21
CA TRP A 229 14.30 1.73 -12.68
C TRP A 229 15.26 0.86 -11.83
N PHE A 230 14.95 0.70 -10.55
CA PHE A 230 15.71 -0.09 -9.59
C PHE A 230 15.48 -1.60 -9.70
N ASN A 231 14.40 -2.06 -10.35
CA ASN A 231 14.06 -3.49 -10.41
C ASN A 231 14.66 -4.15 -11.68
N PRO A 232 15.73 -4.96 -11.57
CA PRO A 232 16.39 -5.59 -12.72
C PRO A 232 15.48 -6.58 -13.46
N LEU A 233 14.50 -7.19 -12.79
CA LEU A 233 13.56 -8.11 -13.43
C LEU A 233 12.61 -7.38 -14.38
N VAL A 234 12.23 -6.14 -14.08
CA VAL A 234 11.42 -5.31 -14.99
C VAL A 234 12.21 -5.01 -16.26
N TRP A 235 13.50 -4.69 -16.15
CA TRP A 235 14.38 -4.51 -17.31
C TRP A 235 14.52 -5.79 -18.14
N LEU A 236 14.68 -6.94 -17.49
CA LEU A 236 14.74 -8.24 -18.14
C LEU A 236 13.42 -8.57 -18.85
N ALA A 237 12.28 -8.34 -18.20
CA ALA A 237 10.96 -8.58 -18.72
C ALA A 237 10.71 -7.77 -19.99
N PHE A 238 10.94 -6.46 -19.96
CA PHE A 238 10.76 -5.63 -21.16
C PHE A 238 11.77 -5.95 -22.27
N LYS A 239 12.97 -6.42 -21.94
CA LYS A 239 13.92 -6.95 -22.94
C LYS A 239 13.36 -8.21 -23.64
N LYS A 240 12.76 -9.14 -22.88
CA LYS A 240 12.12 -10.34 -23.43
C LYS A 240 10.84 -10.00 -24.21
N MET A 241 10.05 -9.06 -23.72
CA MET A 241 8.87 -8.54 -24.40
C MET A 241 9.20 -7.96 -25.77
N ARG A 242 10.27 -7.14 -25.88
CA ARG A 242 10.74 -6.64 -27.18
C ARG A 242 11.10 -7.77 -28.13
N LEU A 243 11.80 -8.81 -27.67
CA LEU A 243 12.12 -9.98 -28.50
C LEU A 243 10.86 -10.71 -28.99
N ASP A 244 9.89 -10.95 -28.11
CA ASP A 244 8.66 -11.62 -28.47
C ASP A 244 7.80 -10.78 -29.43
N ARG A 245 7.84 -9.44 -29.31
CA ARG A 245 7.23 -8.50 -30.25
C ARG A 245 7.83 -8.63 -31.65
N GLU A 246 9.16 -8.63 -31.77
CA GLU A 246 9.84 -8.80 -33.06
C GLU A 246 9.46 -10.15 -33.70
N ILE A 247 9.47 -11.24 -32.93
CA ILE A 247 9.07 -12.58 -33.43
C ILE A 247 7.60 -12.58 -33.85
N ALA A 248 6.70 -11.99 -33.07
CA ALA A 248 5.28 -11.89 -33.43
C ALA A 248 5.06 -11.08 -34.72
N CYS A 249 5.83 -10.01 -34.92
CA CYS A 249 5.84 -9.21 -36.13
C CYS A 249 6.33 -10.04 -37.33
N ASP A 250 7.47 -10.73 -37.21
CA ASP A 250 8.02 -11.61 -38.24
C ASP A 250 7.00 -12.69 -38.66
N MET A 251 6.35 -13.34 -37.69
CA MET A 251 5.31 -14.34 -37.97
C MET A 251 4.09 -13.74 -38.68
N ALA A 252 3.70 -12.49 -38.35
CA ALA A 252 2.61 -11.80 -39.03
C ALA A 252 2.95 -11.42 -40.48
N VAL A 253 4.22 -11.10 -40.76
CA VAL A 253 4.72 -10.89 -42.12
C VAL A 253 4.61 -12.20 -42.91
N LEU A 254 5.09 -13.31 -42.37
CA LEU A 254 5.00 -14.62 -43.04
C LEU A 254 3.56 -15.06 -43.34
N GLN A 255 2.59 -14.69 -42.51
CA GLN A 255 1.16 -14.93 -42.76
C GLN A 255 0.58 -14.07 -43.89
N SER A 256 1.23 -12.94 -44.22
CA SER A 256 0.82 -12.01 -45.28
C SER A 256 1.54 -12.22 -46.61
N LEU A 257 2.51 -13.14 -46.65
CA LEU A 257 3.24 -13.53 -47.85
C LEU A 257 2.67 -14.83 -48.43
N GLU A 258 2.96 -15.11 -49.70
CA GLU A 258 2.58 -16.35 -50.37
C GLU A 258 3.33 -17.56 -49.77
N SER A 259 2.72 -18.76 -49.87
CA SER A 259 3.35 -20.01 -49.43
C SER A 259 4.67 -20.21 -50.17
N ASP A 260 5.77 -20.34 -49.40
CA ASP A 260 7.19 -20.46 -49.81
C ASP A 260 8.06 -19.18 -49.75
N ALA A 261 7.50 -18.02 -49.41
CA ALA A 261 8.28 -16.77 -49.29
C ALA A 261 9.09 -16.60 -47.98
N HIS A 262 9.05 -17.57 -47.06
CA HIS A 262 9.73 -17.47 -45.75
C HIS A 262 11.26 -17.43 -45.88
N ARG A 263 11.82 -18.10 -46.89
CA ARG A 263 13.26 -18.09 -47.18
C ARG A 263 13.72 -16.72 -47.71
N ASP A 264 12.97 -16.14 -48.66
CA ASP A 264 13.25 -14.80 -49.20
C ASP A 264 13.17 -13.73 -48.10
N TYR A 265 12.20 -13.84 -47.20
CA TYR A 265 12.08 -12.96 -46.04
C TYR A 265 13.26 -13.09 -45.08
N GLY A 266 13.63 -14.33 -44.71
CA GLY A 266 14.80 -14.59 -43.86
C GLY A 266 16.11 -14.04 -44.44
N TYR A 267 16.34 -14.22 -45.74
CA TYR A 267 17.51 -13.63 -46.42
C TYR A 267 17.48 -12.11 -46.44
N THR A 268 16.29 -11.50 -46.56
CA THR A 268 16.16 -10.04 -46.46
C THR A 268 16.67 -9.53 -45.10
N LEU A 269 16.31 -10.20 -44.00
CA LEU A 269 16.83 -9.87 -42.67
C LEU A 269 18.35 -10.06 -42.57
N ILE A 270 18.89 -11.16 -43.13
CA ILE A 270 20.33 -11.47 -43.08
C ILE A 270 21.13 -10.43 -43.88
N ASN A 271 20.71 -10.12 -45.11
CA ASN A 271 21.33 -9.08 -45.94
C ASN A 271 21.32 -7.71 -45.24
N PHE A 272 20.30 -7.46 -44.42
CA PHE A 272 20.21 -6.27 -43.60
C PHE A 272 21.28 -6.18 -42.51
N ILE A 273 21.67 -7.31 -41.96
CA ILE A 273 22.71 -7.38 -40.94
C ILE A 273 24.09 -7.21 -41.60
N ASP A 274 24.28 -7.90 -42.72
CA ASP A 274 25.58 -8.03 -43.39
C ASP A 274 26.10 -6.71 -43.98
N LYS A 275 25.19 -5.82 -44.41
CA LYS A 275 25.52 -4.45 -44.88
C LYS A 275 26.01 -3.49 -43.77
N GLY A 276 26.41 -4.00 -42.60
CA GLY A 276 27.13 -3.23 -41.56
C GLY A 276 26.27 -2.26 -40.76
N MET A 277 24.94 -2.44 -40.77
CA MET A 277 23.97 -1.46 -40.26
C MET A 277 23.70 -1.55 -38.75
N PHE A 278 24.46 -2.42 -38.06
CA PHE A 278 24.52 -2.56 -36.60
C PHE A 278 25.81 -1.97 -36.00
N LYS A 279 26.47 -0.98 -36.64
CA LYS A 279 27.68 -0.33 -36.07
C LYS A 279 27.36 0.28 -34.69
N ARG A 280 27.74 -0.47 -33.66
CA ARG A 280 27.61 -0.17 -32.23
C ARG A 280 28.38 1.11 -31.87
N LYS A 281 27.66 2.21 -31.66
CA LYS A 281 28.09 3.17 -30.63
C LYS A 281 27.38 2.78 -29.33
N PHE A 282 28.16 2.53 -28.29
CA PHE A 282 27.66 2.17 -26.96
C PHE A 282 26.98 3.41 -26.37
N THR A 283 25.66 3.47 -26.44
CA THR A 283 24.84 4.48 -25.76
C THR A 283 23.84 3.75 -24.90
N LEU A 284 23.55 4.24 -23.69
CA LEU A 284 22.55 3.66 -22.78
C LEU A 284 21.18 3.45 -23.48
N ALA A 285 20.86 4.32 -24.44
CA ALA A 285 19.69 4.23 -25.32
C ALA A 285 19.67 2.98 -26.25
N ASN A 286 20.82 2.34 -26.50
CA ASN A 286 20.93 1.13 -27.33
C ASN A 286 20.68 -0.19 -26.56
N LEU A 287 20.35 -0.15 -25.27
CA LEU A 287 19.70 -1.29 -24.58
C LEU A 287 18.35 -1.70 -25.22
N LEU A 288 17.88 -0.88 -26.16
CA LEU A 288 16.63 -1.03 -26.90
C LEU A 288 16.77 -1.79 -28.24
N ASN A 289 17.98 -1.96 -28.79
CA ASN A 289 18.19 -2.64 -30.08
C ASN A 289 18.79 -4.05 -29.95
N GLY A 290 18.35 -4.94 -30.86
CA GLY A 290 18.53 -6.39 -30.79
C GLY A 290 19.98 -6.88 -30.66
N SER A 291 20.26 -7.80 -29.74
CA SER A 291 21.53 -8.53 -29.67
C SER A 291 21.65 -9.59 -30.77
N LYS A 292 22.88 -10.07 -31.04
CA LYS A 292 23.14 -11.23 -31.93
C LYS A 292 22.23 -12.43 -31.58
N GLU A 293 22.05 -12.69 -30.29
CA GLU A 293 21.15 -13.73 -29.79
C GLU A 293 19.67 -13.50 -30.14
N GLN A 294 19.20 -12.25 -30.08
CA GLN A 294 17.83 -11.92 -30.48
C GLN A 294 17.62 -12.20 -31.98
N MET A 295 18.61 -11.83 -32.79
CA MET A 295 18.55 -12.05 -34.23
C MET A 295 18.61 -13.53 -34.60
N LYS A 296 19.53 -14.28 -33.98
CA LYS A 296 19.60 -15.75 -34.13
C LYS A 296 18.23 -16.39 -33.86
N LYS A 297 17.60 -16.02 -32.75
CA LYS A 297 16.28 -16.55 -32.38
C LYS A 297 15.19 -16.18 -33.39
N ARG A 298 15.20 -14.97 -33.93
CA ARG A 298 14.25 -14.55 -35.00
C ARG A 298 14.40 -15.43 -36.24
N ILE A 299 15.63 -15.62 -36.72
CA ILE A 299 15.91 -16.47 -37.89
C ILE A 299 15.51 -17.93 -37.64
N GLU A 300 15.79 -18.49 -36.45
CA GLU A 300 15.35 -19.83 -36.07
C GLU A 300 13.81 -19.98 -36.10
N GLN A 301 13.08 -18.97 -35.64
CA GLN A 301 11.61 -18.96 -35.67
C GLN A 301 11.05 -18.81 -37.09
N ILE A 302 11.67 -17.97 -37.93
CA ILE A 302 11.30 -17.82 -39.35
C ILE A 302 11.53 -19.14 -40.10
N ALA A 303 12.68 -19.80 -39.87
CA ALA A 303 13.02 -21.06 -40.52
C ALA A 303 12.12 -22.23 -40.10
N SER A 304 11.57 -22.21 -38.89
CA SER A 304 10.65 -23.22 -38.36
C SER A 304 9.17 -22.86 -38.53
N TYR A 305 8.86 -21.82 -39.32
CA TYR A 305 7.50 -21.36 -39.51
C TYR A 305 6.61 -22.44 -40.15
N SER A 306 5.44 -22.66 -39.55
CA SER A 306 4.37 -23.47 -40.10
C SER A 306 3.01 -22.76 -39.92
N PRO A 307 2.09 -22.84 -40.89
CA PRO A 307 0.76 -22.23 -40.76
C PRO A 307 0.00 -22.82 -39.56
N GLN A 308 -0.46 -21.96 -38.65
CA GLN A 308 -1.09 -22.40 -37.40
C GLN A 308 -2.53 -22.90 -37.60
N ALA A 309 -2.84 -24.05 -36.98
CA ALA A 309 -4.21 -24.57 -36.88
C ALA A 309 -5.09 -23.73 -35.94
N LYS A 310 -6.38 -23.58 -36.26
CA LYS A 310 -7.37 -22.81 -35.47
C LYS A 310 -7.48 -23.26 -34.00
N SER A 311 -7.19 -24.54 -33.69
CA SER A 311 -7.24 -25.10 -32.32
C SER A 311 -6.20 -24.52 -31.35
N SER A 312 -5.11 -23.92 -31.86
CA SER A 312 -4.06 -23.29 -31.02
C SER A 312 -4.55 -21.99 -30.34
N LYS A 313 -5.55 -21.31 -30.90
CA LYS A 313 -6.09 -20.04 -30.35
C LYS A 313 -6.80 -20.23 -29.01
N TRP A 314 -7.65 -21.27 -28.90
CA TRP A 314 -8.38 -21.57 -27.67
C TRP A 314 -7.44 -22.00 -26.53
N LYS A 315 -6.46 -22.85 -26.84
CA LYS A 315 -5.42 -23.25 -25.85
C LYS A 315 -4.69 -22.03 -25.29
N SER A 316 -4.31 -21.09 -26.16
CA SER A 316 -3.62 -19.86 -25.74
C SER A 316 -4.50 -18.95 -24.87
N PHE A 317 -5.81 -18.88 -25.16
CA PHE A 317 -6.77 -18.11 -24.35
C PHE A 317 -6.90 -18.69 -22.93
N PHE A 318 -7.07 -20.02 -22.80
CA PHE A 318 -7.14 -20.66 -21.48
C PHE A 318 -5.85 -20.47 -20.67
N ILE A 319 -4.68 -20.54 -21.32
CA ILE A 319 -3.38 -20.27 -20.66
C ILE A 319 -3.31 -18.82 -20.19
N PHE A 320 -3.73 -17.86 -21.02
CA PHE A 320 -3.77 -16.44 -20.65
C PHE A 320 -4.69 -16.19 -19.44
N SER A 321 -5.89 -16.77 -19.47
CA SER A 321 -6.86 -16.66 -18.37
C SER A 321 -6.32 -17.26 -17.07
N PHE A 322 -5.75 -18.47 -17.14
CA PHE A 322 -5.14 -19.12 -15.98
C PHE A 322 -4.00 -18.29 -15.37
N ILE A 323 -3.09 -17.74 -16.19
CA ILE A 323 -2.02 -16.86 -15.71
C ILE A 323 -2.57 -15.58 -15.07
N SER A 324 -3.61 -15.01 -15.66
CA SER A 324 -4.26 -13.82 -15.12
C SER A 324 -4.89 -14.09 -13.75
N ILE A 325 -5.52 -15.27 -13.57
CA ILE A 325 -6.08 -15.71 -12.28
C ILE A 325 -4.97 -15.90 -11.24
N VAL A 326 -3.87 -16.60 -11.59
CA VAL A 326 -2.72 -16.82 -10.68
C VAL A 326 -2.07 -15.51 -10.25
N ILE A 327 -2.08 -14.49 -11.11
CA ILE A 327 -1.56 -13.17 -10.76
C ILE A 327 -2.59 -12.39 -9.93
N ALA A 328 -3.88 -12.53 -10.22
CA ALA A 328 -4.96 -11.90 -9.45
C ALA A 328 -5.01 -12.40 -8.00
N THR A 329 -4.56 -13.63 -7.70
CA THR A 329 -4.45 -14.09 -6.31
C THR A 329 -3.44 -13.29 -5.47
N GLN A 330 -2.62 -12.44 -6.08
CA GLN A 330 -1.74 -11.52 -5.34
C GLN A 330 -2.48 -10.28 -4.82
N LEU A 331 -3.68 -9.96 -5.34
CA LEU A 331 -4.43 -8.75 -4.96
C LEU A 331 -4.78 -8.69 -3.47
N PRO A 332 -5.28 -9.77 -2.83
CA PRO A 332 -5.56 -9.74 -1.39
C PRO A 332 -4.31 -9.47 -0.56
N PHE A 333 -3.16 -10.07 -0.92
CA PHE A 333 -1.90 -9.83 -0.22
C PHE A 333 -1.50 -8.35 -0.29
N ILE A 334 -1.54 -7.73 -1.47
CA ILE A 334 -1.20 -6.30 -1.61
C ILE A 334 -2.20 -5.41 -0.83
N SER A 335 -3.49 -5.78 -0.81
CA SER A 335 -4.52 -5.06 -0.03
C SER A 335 -4.26 -5.12 1.46
N VAL A 336 -4.01 -6.31 2.03
CA VAL A 336 -3.75 -6.47 3.47
C VAL A 336 -2.53 -5.66 3.92
N PHE A 337 -1.46 -5.60 3.13
CA PHE A 337 -0.29 -4.79 3.48
C PHE A 337 -0.45 -3.29 3.22
N ALA A 338 -1.44 -2.88 2.41
CA ALA A 338 -1.74 -1.49 2.11
C ALA A 338 -2.83 -0.90 3.03
N GLU A 339 -3.72 -1.74 3.52
CA GLU A 339 -4.85 -1.39 4.37
C GLU A 339 -4.45 -1.59 5.84
N GLU A 340 -3.77 -0.60 6.39
CA GLU A 340 -3.88 -0.39 7.83
C GLU A 340 -5.35 -0.07 8.12
N ASN A 341 -6.08 -1.02 8.70
CA ASN A 341 -7.50 -0.92 9.08
C ASN A 341 -7.67 0.02 10.30
N ASN A 342 -7.15 1.23 10.17
CA ASN A 342 -6.98 2.23 11.21
C ASN A 342 -8.20 3.16 11.31
N ARG A 343 -9.32 2.87 10.63
CA ARG A 343 -10.51 3.73 10.73
C ARG A 343 -11.79 2.93 10.94
N TYR A 344 -12.62 3.44 11.84
CA TYR A 344 -13.97 2.97 12.08
C TYR A 344 -14.94 3.79 11.22
N TYR A 345 -15.88 3.12 10.54
CA TYR A 345 -16.75 3.77 9.53
C TYR A 345 -18.24 3.71 9.88
N ASN A 346 -18.63 3.09 10.99
CA ASN A 346 -20.04 2.95 11.36
C ASN A 346 -20.47 4.12 12.28
N ILE A 347 -20.69 5.29 11.70
CA ILE A 347 -21.15 6.47 12.44
C ILE A 347 -22.69 6.41 12.54
N GLU A 348 -23.22 6.46 13.76
CA GLU A 348 -24.66 6.35 14.00
C GLU A 348 -25.47 7.53 13.42
N ASP A 349 -26.72 7.26 13.02
CA ASP A 349 -27.62 8.19 12.33
C ASP A 349 -27.93 9.48 13.12
N LYS A 350 -27.71 9.50 14.44
CA LYS A 350 -27.95 10.65 15.33
C LYS A 350 -26.64 11.33 15.78
N THR A 351 -25.77 11.64 14.83
CA THR A 351 -24.51 12.35 15.11
C THR A 351 -24.64 13.86 14.80
N VAL A 352 -24.26 14.70 15.76
CA VAL A 352 -24.18 16.16 15.60
C VAL A 352 -22.71 16.59 15.66
N TYR A 353 -22.20 17.16 14.56
CA TYR A 353 -20.86 17.72 14.56
C TYR A 353 -20.85 19.14 15.12
N GLU A 354 -19.85 19.44 15.95
CA GLU A 354 -19.67 20.76 16.55
C GLU A 354 -18.22 21.24 16.47
N ASP A 355 -18.05 22.56 16.44
CA ASP A 355 -16.73 23.19 16.45
C ASP A 355 -16.27 23.44 17.89
N LEU A 356 -15.24 22.69 18.31
CA LEU A 356 -14.57 22.83 19.60
C LEU A 356 -13.10 23.24 19.40
N SER A 357 -12.72 23.74 18.23
CA SER A 357 -11.32 24.07 17.88
C SER A 357 -10.63 24.98 18.89
N LYS A 358 -11.39 25.87 19.57
CA LYS A 358 -10.86 26.75 20.63
C LYS A 358 -10.16 26.00 21.78
N TYR A 359 -10.59 24.78 22.13
CA TYR A 359 -9.97 24.01 23.21
C TYR A 359 -8.74 23.21 22.74
N PHE A 360 -8.63 22.95 21.44
CA PHE A 360 -7.58 22.11 20.85
C PHE A 360 -6.41 22.93 20.27
N SER A 361 -6.23 24.18 20.70
CA SER A 361 -5.15 25.03 20.19
C SER A 361 -3.77 24.38 20.42
N GLY A 362 -3.07 24.08 19.31
CA GLY A 362 -1.77 23.41 19.33
C GLY A 362 -1.82 21.88 19.31
N PHE A 363 -3.00 21.29 19.14
CA PHE A 363 -3.19 19.83 19.03
C PHE A 363 -4.08 19.49 17.83
N GLU A 364 -3.75 18.41 17.14
CA GLU A 364 -4.75 17.71 16.34
C GLU A 364 -5.46 16.72 17.26
N GLY A 365 -6.79 16.61 17.17
CA GLY A 365 -7.52 15.81 18.13
C GLY A 365 -9.01 15.75 17.85
N SER A 366 -9.72 14.98 18.67
CA SER A 366 -11.16 14.77 18.61
C SER A 366 -11.75 14.81 20.01
N PHE A 367 -13.02 15.23 20.09
CA PHE A 367 -13.85 15.03 21.26
C PHE A 367 -15.13 14.33 20.83
N VAL A 368 -15.43 13.19 21.44
CA VAL A 368 -16.68 12.45 21.25
C VAL A 368 -17.45 12.51 22.56
N LEU A 369 -18.73 12.87 22.51
CA LEU A 369 -19.65 12.87 23.63
C LEU A 369 -20.92 12.13 23.22
N TYR A 370 -21.35 11.15 24.02
CA TYR A 370 -22.64 10.49 23.88
C TYR A 370 -23.55 10.85 25.05
N ASP A 371 -24.75 11.33 24.74
CA ASP A 371 -25.80 11.70 25.70
C ASP A 371 -26.82 10.56 25.78
N GLN A 372 -26.82 9.82 26.89
CA GLN A 372 -27.64 8.62 27.07
C GLN A 372 -29.13 8.89 26.88
N ASN A 373 -29.65 9.95 27.49
CA ASN A 373 -31.08 10.26 27.42
C ASN A 373 -31.54 10.67 26.02
N LYS A 374 -30.66 11.34 25.26
CA LYS A 374 -30.99 11.76 23.89
C LYS A 374 -30.67 10.70 22.85
N ASP A 375 -29.88 9.69 23.20
CA ASP A 375 -29.35 8.72 22.28
C ASP A 375 -28.68 9.44 21.08
N GLN A 376 -27.70 10.30 21.39
CA GLN A 376 -27.10 11.21 20.41
C GLN A 376 -25.61 11.41 20.66
N TYR A 377 -24.83 11.33 19.58
CA TYR A 377 -23.41 11.70 19.58
C TYR A 377 -23.23 13.17 19.25
N ARG A 378 -22.27 13.81 19.92
CA ARG A 378 -21.78 15.16 19.63
C ARG A 378 -20.26 15.06 19.42
N ILE A 379 -19.80 15.35 18.21
CA ILE A 379 -18.42 15.06 17.78
C ILE A 379 -17.73 16.33 17.29
N TYR A 380 -16.53 16.58 17.80
CA TYR A 380 -15.57 17.48 17.18
C TYR A 380 -14.51 16.67 16.43
N ASN A 381 -14.28 17.04 15.16
CA ASN A 381 -13.31 16.44 14.25
C ASN A 381 -13.58 14.96 13.90
N GLU A 382 -14.48 14.76 12.92
CA GLU A 382 -14.86 13.45 12.37
C GLU A 382 -13.66 12.60 11.95
N ASP A 383 -12.69 13.23 11.28
CA ASP A 383 -11.53 12.51 10.75
C ASP A 383 -10.68 11.87 11.85
N LYS A 384 -10.59 12.51 13.02
CA LYS A 384 -9.85 11.99 14.18
C LYS A 384 -10.74 11.14 15.09
N SER A 385 -12.05 11.39 15.15
CA SER A 385 -12.98 10.57 15.96
C SER A 385 -13.07 9.14 15.47
N SER A 386 -12.81 8.93 14.18
CA SER A 386 -12.87 7.63 13.51
C SER A 386 -11.50 6.93 13.43
N LEU A 387 -10.40 7.61 13.78
CA LEU A 387 -9.04 7.11 13.65
C LEU A 387 -8.66 6.22 14.83
N ARG A 388 -8.40 4.94 14.57
CA ARG A 388 -7.88 3.97 15.53
C ARG A 388 -6.39 4.23 15.79
N VAL A 389 -6.06 4.47 17.05
CA VAL A 389 -4.68 4.61 17.56
C VAL A 389 -4.52 3.79 18.83
N SER A 390 -3.29 3.66 19.34
CA SER A 390 -3.06 2.85 20.54
C SER A 390 -3.87 3.41 21.73
N PRO A 391 -4.51 2.55 22.53
CA PRO A 391 -5.28 2.98 23.71
C PRO A 391 -4.40 3.39 24.89
N ASP A 392 -3.15 2.93 24.92
CA ASP A 392 -2.23 3.10 26.04
C ASP A 392 -2.90 2.70 27.36
N SER A 393 -2.82 3.54 28.40
CA SER A 393 -3.37 3.23 29.72
C SER A 393 -4.91 3.18 29.79
N THR A 394 -5.65 3.56 28.75
CA THR A 394 -7.13 3.42 28.75
C THR A 394 -7.56 1.95 28.66
N TYR A 395 -6.72 1.08 28.08
CA TYR A 395 -6.98 -0.37 28.03
C TYR A 395 -7.08 -1.01 29.44
N LYS A 396 -6.46 -0.40 30.46
CA LYS A 396 -6.43 -0.92 31.83
C LYS A 396 -7.82 -1.08 32.46
N ILE A 397 -8.81 -0.31 31.99
CA ILE A 397 -10.23 -0.49 32.33
C ILE A 397 -10.65 -1.95 32.08
N TYR A 398 -10.35 -2.42 30.88
CA TYR A 398 -10.75 -3.73 30.39
C TYR A 398 -9.82 -4.83 30.86
N SER A 399 -8.51 -4.58 31.00
CA SER A 399 -7.58 -5.54 31.63
C SER A 399 -8.01 -5.89 33.06
N GLY A 400 -8.42 -4.88 33.86
CA GLY A 400 -8.97 -5.11 35.20
C GLY A 400 -10.27 -5.92 35.18
N LEU A 401 -11.19 -5.62 34.26
CA LEU A 401 -12.43 -6.38 34.09
C LEU A 401 -12.17 -7.84 33.70
N ILE A 402 -11.29 -8.08 32.72
CA ILE A 402 -10.92 -9.42 32.26
C ILE A 402 -10.33 -10.25 33.41
N ALA A 403 -9.48 -9.64 34.24
CA ALA A 403 -8.89 -10.30 35.39
C ALA A 403 -9.91 -10.66 36.48
N LEU A 404 -10.93 -9.83 36.68
CA LEU A 404 -12.05 -10.13 37.57
C LEU A 404 -12.94 -11.26 37.01
N GLU A 405 -13.30 -11.21 35.73
CA GLU A 405 -14.09 -12.27 35.07
C GLU A 405 -13.35 -13.62 35.07
N SER A 406 -12.02 -13.57 34.97
CA SER A 406 -11.16 -14.75 35.02
C SER A 406 -10.79 -15.19 36.43
N ASN A 407 -11.31 -14.52 37.47
CA ASN A 407 -11.05 -14.78 38.89
C ASN A 407 -9.56 -14.74 39.29
N ILE A 408 -8.74 -13.97 38.57
CA ILE A 408 -7.33 -13.71 38.92
C ILE A 408 -7.27 -12.77 40.12
N ILE A 409 -8.14 -11.77 40.11
CA ILE A 409 -8.42 -10.89 41.25
C ILE A 409 -9.91 -10.95 41.57
N THR A 410 -10.27 -10.53 42.78
CA THR A 410 -11.66 -10.30 43.18
C THR A 410 -11.79 -8.93 43.83
N ARG A 411 -13.03 -8.48 44.07
CA ARG A 411 -13.32 -7.24 44.79
C ARG A 411 -12.58 -7.16 46.14
N ASP A 412 -12.59 -8.25 46.90
CA ASP A 412 -12.00 -8.32 48.24
C ASP A 412 -10.51 -8.73 48.23
N SER A 413 -9.98 -9.16 47.09
CA SER A 413 -8.61 -9.65 46.95
C SER A 413 -8.04 -9.28 45.59
N SER A 414 -7.62 -8.02 45.45
CA SER A 414 -6.97 -7.50 44.23
C SER A 414 -5.53 -7.02 44.46
N THR A 415 -4.97 -7.20 45.66
CA THR A 415 -3.62 -6.74 45.98
C THR A 415 -2.52 -7.63 45.36
N LEU A 416 -1.66 -7.04 44.54
CA LEU A 416 -0.42 -7.65 44.06
C LEU A 416 0.80 -7.07 44.79
N THR A 417 1.77 -7.94 45.09
CA THR A 417 2.99 -7.55 45.81
C THR A 417 4.01 -6.98 44.84
N TRP A 418 4.59 -5.83 45.18
CA TRP A 418 5.68 -5.24 44.42
C TRP A 418 6.94 -6.11 44.52
N ASP A 419 7.58 -6.37 43.39
CA ASP A 419 8.77 -7.23 43.26
C ASP A 419 10.06 -6.61 43.83
N GLY A 420 9.99 -5.37 44.32
CA GLY A 420 11.14 -4.61 44.83
C GLY A 420 11.99 -3.95 43.74
N LYS A 421 11.60 -4.08 42.46
CA LYS A 421 12.31 -3.43 41.35
C LYS A 421 11.90 -1.97 41.25
N GLU A 422 12.89 -1.08 41.30
CA GLU A 422 12.68 0.37 41.21
C GLU A 422 12.07 0.77 39.85
N ASN A 423 10.92 1.42 39.90
CA ASN A 423 10.23 2.06 38.79
C ASN A 423 10.43 3.59 38.85
N PRO A 424 10.31 4.32 37.72
CA PRO A 424 10.53 5.77 37.67
C PRO A 424 9.55 6.58 38.52
N TYR A 425 8.34 6.05 38.75
CA TYR A 425 7.32 6.72 39.53
C TYR A 425 7.31 6.15 40.94
N PRO A 426 7.54 6.97 41.99
CA PRO A 426 7.51 6.50 43.38
C PRO A 426 6.22 5.77 43.75
N ALA A 427 5.08 6.21 43.19
CA ALA A 427 3.77 5.59 43.39
C ALA A 427 3.69 4.14 42.87
N TRP A 428 4.60 3.70 41.99
CA TRP A 428 4.66 2.33 41.47
C TRP A 428 5.50 1.39 42.35
N ASN A 429 6.30 1.94 43.27
CA ASN A 429 7.26 1.20 44.10
C ASN A 429 6.63 0.74 45.41
N MET A 430 5.45 0.14 45.32
CA MET A 430 4.68 -0.38 46.46
C MET A 430 3.62 -1.36 45.98
N ASN A 431 3.10 -2.19 46.89
CA ASN A 431 1.98 -3.08 46.61
C ASN A 431 0.78 -2.29 46.10
N GLN A 432 0.02 -2.88 45.18
CA GLN A 432 -1.12 -2.21 44.56
C GLN A 432 -2.34 -3.11 44.62
N ASP A 433 -3.50 -2.52 44.84
CA ASP A 433 -4.79 -3.12 44.51
C ASP A 433 -5.33 -2.53 43.19
N LEU A 434 -6.49 -2.98 42.73
CA LEU A 434 -7.06 -2.52 41.47
C LEU A 434 -7.31 -1.00 41.45
N GLU A 435 -7.77 -0.44 42.56
CA GLU A 435 -8.06 1.00 42.69
C GLU A 435 -6.78 1.82 42.62
N SER A 436 -5.78 1.48 43.44
CA SER A 436 -4.49 2.18 43.47
C SER A 436 -3.75 2.04 42.14
N ALA A 437 -3.85 0.87 41.49
CA ALA A 437 -3.25 0.62 40.19
C ALA A 437 -3.91 1.43 39.06
N LEU A 438 -5.24 1.53 39.03
CA LEU A 438 -5.95 2.34 38.03
C LEU A 438 -5.67 3.83 38.25
N LYS A 439 -5.77 4.31 39.49
CA LYS A 439 -5.53 5.70 39.88
C LYS A 439 -4.12 6.18 39.53
N ASN A 440 -3.11 5.38 39.86
CA ASN A 440 -1.71 5.68 39.58
C ASN A 440 -1.24 5.06 38.26
N SER A 441 -2.15 4.57 37.42
CA SER A 441 -1.85 3.95 36.14
C SER A 441 -0.65 2.97 36.14
N VAL A 442 -0.56 2.08 37.12
CA VAL A 442 0.63 1.25 37.38
C VAL A 442 0.79 0.15 36.34
N ASN A 443 1.73 0.30 35.39
CA ASN A 443 1.86 -0.64 34.27
C ASN A 443 2.12 -2.09 34.70
N TRP A 444 3.04 -2.30 35.65
CA TRP A 444 3.45 -3.66 36.02
C TRP A 444 2.29 -4.49 36.58
N TYR A 445 1.32 -3.85 37.25
CA TYR A 445 0.14 -4.50 37.80
C TYR A 445 -0.71 -5.13 36.68
N PHE A 446 -1.09 -4.34 35.68
CA PHE A 446 -1.90 -4.84 34.55
C PHE A 446 -1.12 -5.79 33.64
N GLN A 447 0.18 -5.56 33.44
CA GLN A 447 1.04 -6.50 32.72
C GLN A 447 1.10 -7.87 33.41
N GLN A 448 1.04 -7.90 34.74
CA GLN A 448 0.96 -9.15 35.48
C GLN A 448 -0.41 -9.81 35.32
N LEU A 449 -1.51 -9.06 35.44
CA LEU A 449 -2.86 -9.57 35.20
C LEU A 449 -3.02 -10.19 33.80
N ASP A 450 -2.50 -9.50 32.78
CA ASP A 450 -2.57 -9.98 31.39
C ASP A 450 -1.75 -11.27 31.20
N LYS A 451 -0.57 -11.37 31.83
CA LYS A 451 0.24 -12.61 31.84
C LYS A 451 -0.49 -13.79 32.47
N GLU A 452 -1.25 -13.55 33.54
CA GLU A 452 -2.01 -14.59 34.23
C GLU A 452 -3.24 -15.04 33.43
N ASN A 453 -3.85 -14.17 32.60
CA ASN A 453 -4.97 -14.51 31.71
C ASN A 453 -4.58 -15.33 30.46
N SER A 454 -3.37 -15.15 29.94
CA SER A 454 -2.91 -15.58 28.60
C SER A 454 -3.48 -14.76 27.43
N LEU A 455 -2.74 -14.73 26.30
CA LEU A 455 -3.13 -13.98 25.10
C LEU A 455 -4.46 -14.47 24.49
N GLU A 456 -4.73 -15.77 24.50
CA GLU A 456 -5.94 -16.35 23.88
C GLU A 456 -7.22 -15.93 24.61
N THR A 457 -7.18 -15.91 25.95
CA THR A 457 -8.27 -15.40 26.79
C THR A 457 -8.52 -13.93 26.51
N ILE A 458 -7.47 -13.11 26.51
CA ILE A 458 -7.57 -11.67 26.22
C ILE A 458 -8.14 -11.45 24.82
N GLU A 459 -7.68 -12.18 23.81
CA GLU A 459 -8.20 -12.08 22.44
C GLU A 459 -9.72 -12.38 22.38
N THR A 460 -10.18 -13.34 23.18
CA THR A 460 -11.59 -13.71 23.26
C THR A 460 -12.42 -12.58 23.87
N PHE A 461 -11.96 -12.00 24.99
CA PHE A 461 -12.65 -10.86 25.61
C PHE A 461 -12.64 -9.62 24.73
N LEU A 462 -11.52 -9.32 24.04
CA LEU A 462 -11.46 -8.17 23.13
C LEU A 462 -12.44 -8.31 21.96
N LYS A 463 -12.65 -9.53 21.45
CA LYS A 463 -13.68 -9.83 20.45
C LYS A 463 -15.09 -9.67 20.98
N GLU A 464 -15.34 -10.14 22.20
CA GLU A 464 -16.64 -10.00 22.87
C GLU A 464 -16.99 -8.53 23.12
N LEU A 465 -15.99 -7.72 23.50
CA LEU A 465 -16.10 -6.27 23.65
C LEU A 465 -16.23 -5.51 22.32
N GLY A 466 -15.90 -6.13 21.19
CA GLY A 466 -15.73 -5.42 19.91
C GLY A 466 -14.64 -4.34 19.98
N TYR A 467 -13.53 -4.61 20.67
CA TYR A 467 -12.53 -3.61 21.03
C TYR A 467 -11.63 -3.23 19.83
N GLY A 468 -12.05 -2.20 19.08
CA GLY A 468 -11.22 -1.58 18.06
C GLY A 468 -10.81 -2.56 16.96
N ASN A 469 -9.50 -2.69 16.71
CA ASN A 469 -8.96 -3.62 15.73
C ASN A 469 -8.67 -5.03 16.29
N GLU A 470 -8.88 -5.25 17.59
CA GLU A 470 -8.68 -6.53 18.30
C GLU A 470 -7.28 -7.15 18.14
N ASN A 471 -6.30 -6.41 17.61
CA ASN A 471 -5.02 -6.96 17.21
C ASN A 471 -4.02 -6.95 18.37
N ILE A 472 -3.71 -8.11 18.91
CA ILE A 472 -2.74 -8.27 20.00
C ILE A 472 -1.39 -8.88 19.56
N SER A 473 -1.07 -8.83 18.26
CA SER A 473 0.20 -9.36 17.71
C SER A 473 1.47 -8.72 18.30
N GLY A 474 1.33 -7.57 18.97
CA GLY A 474 2.38 -6.85 19.69
C GLY A 474 2.93 -7.54 20.94
N GLY A 475 2.34 -8.68 21.34
CA GLY A 475 2.83 -9.52 22.43
C GLY A 475 2.30 -9.11 23.82
N ILE A 476 2.25 -10.07 24.73
CA ILE A 476 1.52 -9.98 26.02
C ILE A 476 1.97 -8.82 26.92
N ASP A 477 3.23 -8.38 26.82
CA ASP A 477 3.76 -7.32 27.66
C ASP A 477 3.38 -5.90 27.18
N SER A 478 3.00 -5.74 25.91
CA SER A 478 3.00 -4.40 25.29
C SER A 478 2.00 -4.18 24.16
N PHE A 479 1.10 -5.12 23.85
CA PHE A 479 0.19 -5.00 22.71
C PHE A 479 -0.70 -3.74 22.74
N TRP A 480 -0.93 -3.16 23.93
CA TRP A 480 -1.69 -1.91 24.14
C TRP A 480 -0.84 -0.65 24.31
N LEU A 481 0.49 -0.75 24.33
CA LEU A 481 1.43 0.37 24.51
C LEU A 481 2.12 0.70 23.20
N GLU A 482 1.62 1.72 22.48
CA GLU A 482 2.17 2.13 21.17
C GLU A 482 2.38 0.95 20.20
N SER A 483 1.40 0.04 20.16
CA SER A 483 1.56 -1.29 19.58
C SER A 483 0.39 -1.70 18.68
N SER A 484 0.19 -3.01 18.52
CA SER A 484 -0.74 -3.59 17.54
C SER A 484 -2.19 -3.23 17.83
N LEU A 485 -2.58 -3.14 19.11
CA LEU A 485 -3.96 -2.86 19.52
C LEU A 485 -4.25 -1.39 19.32
N LYS A 486 -5.33 -1.11 18.58
CA LYS A 486 -5.77 0.25 18.26
C LYS A 486 -7.28 0.36 18.35
N ILE A 487 -7.77 1.49 18.85
CA ILE A 487 -9.19 1.84 19.00
C ILE A 487 -9.39 3.32 18.71
N SER A 488 -10.53 3.70 18.12
CA SER A 488 -10.85 5.10 17.81
C SER A 488 -11.57 5.81 18.96
N PRO A 489 -11.59 7.16 19.01
CA PRO A 489 -12.35 7.88 20.03
C PRO A 489 -13.85 7.54 20.05
N LEU A 490 -14.45 7.28 18.87
CA LEU A 490 -15.85 6.85 18.79
C LEU A 490 -16.02 5.46 19.43
N GLU A 491 -15.18 4.50 19.06
CA GLU A 491 -15.23 3.15 19.63
C GLU A 491 -14.95 3.15 21.15
N GLN A 492 -14.07 4.02 21.66
CA GLN A 492 -13.85 4.17 23.10
C GLN A 492 -15.14 4.54 23.84
N VAL A 493 -15.95 5.44 23.27
CA VAL A 493 -17.25 5.82 23.85
C VAL A 493 -18.24 4.66 23.79
N ASN A 494 -18.31 3.96 22.66
CA ASN A 494 -19.23 2.84 22.48
C ASN A 494 -18.93 1.69 23.45
N VAL A 495 -17.67 1.24 23.50
CA VAL A 495 -17.28 0.14 24.40
C VAL A 495 -17.43 0.56 25.87
N LEU A 496 -17.18 1.83 26.21
CA LEU A 496 -17.38 2.34 27.57
C LEU A 496 -18.86 2.38 27.96
N HIS A 497 -19.74 2.77 27.04
CA HIS A 497 -21.18 2.74 27.21
C HIS A 497 -21.70 1.31 27.42
N ASP A 498 -21.27 0.38 26.56
CA ASP A 498 -21.65 -1.04 26.67
C ASP A 498 -21.12 -1.66 27.98
N PHE A 499 -19.89 -1.33 28.38
CA PHE A 499 -19.34 -1.68 29.69
C PHE A 499 -20.20 -1.13 30.84
N TYR A 500 -20.56 0.15 30.77
CA TYR A 500 -21.32 0.80 31.84
C TYR A 500 -22.72 0.21 31.98
N THR A 501 -23.41 -0.07 30.87
CA THR A 501 -24.74 -0.68 30.88
C THR A 501 -24.70 -2.20 31.07
N ASN A 502 -23.50 -2.78 31.16
CA ASN A 502 -23.25 -4.22 31.18
C ASN A 502 -23.92 -4.97 30.01
N HIS A 503 -23.85 -4.39 28.80
CA HIS A 503 -24.43 -4.99 27.59
C HIS A 503 -23.88 -6.40 27.31
N PHE A 504 -22.61 -6.62 27.64
CA PHE A 504 -21.90 -7.89 27.49
C PHE A 504 -22.34 -8.98 28.48
N SER A 505 -23.19 -8.66 29.46
CA SER A 505 -23.67 -9.61 30.48
C SER A 505 -22.56 -10.24 31.34
N PHE A 506 -21.51 -9.47 31.64
CA PHE A 506 -20.48 -9.84 32.63
C PHE A 506 -21.05 -9.87 34.05
N ASN A 507 -20.27 -10.39 35.00
CA ASN A 507 -20.68 -10.37 36.40
C ASN A 507 -20.87 -8.92 36.90
N GLU A 508 -22.05 -8.62 37.44
CA GLU A 508 -22.43 -7.27 37.87
C GLU A 508 -21.49 -6.72 38.97
N ASP A 509 -21.04 -7.57 39.89
CA ASP A 509 -20.09 -7.18 40.93
C ASP A 509 -18.73 -6.81 40.35
N ASN A 510 -18.28 -7.51 39.30
CA ASN A 510 -17.02 -7.23 38.63
C ASN A 510 -17.08 -5.89 37.88
N VAL A 511 -18.17 -5.65 37.13
CA VAL A 511 -18.42 -4.37 36.45
C VAL A 511 -18.45 -3.22 37.46
N ASN A 512 -19.19 -3.38 38.56
CA ASN A 512 -19.27 -2.36 39.61
C ASN A 512 -17.92 -2.12 40.29
N THR A 513 -17.12 -3.16 40.51
CA THR A 513 -15.77 -3.03 41.06
C THR A 513 -14.87 -2.16 40.17
N VAL A 514 -14.92 -2.35 38.85
CA VAL A 514 -14.18 -1.50 37.91
C VAL A 514 -14.73 -0.07 37.87
N LYS A 515 -16.06 0.10 37.89
CA LYS A 515 -16.69 1.44 37.95
C LYS A 515 -16.26 2.22 39.19
N ASP A 516 -16.25 1.57 40.36
CA ASP A 516 -15.82 2.17 41.62
C ASP A 516 -14.35 2.60 41.55
N ALA A 517 -13.48 1.77 40.98
CA ALA A 517 -12.06 2.08 40.79
C ALA A 517 -11.78 3.18 39.73
N LEU A 518 -12.78 3.54 38.90
CA LEU A 518 -12.68 4.63 37.93
C LEU A 518 -13.19 5.97 38.44
N ARG A 519 -13.80 6.03 39.63
CA ARG A 519 -14.33 7.29 40.18
C ARG A 519 -13.19 8.24 40.52
N LEU A 520 -13.32 9.48 40.07
CA LEU A 520 -12.29 10.51 40.19
C LEU A 520 -12.70 11.63 41.12
N GLU A 521 -13.93 12.13 40.96
CA GLU A 521 -14.46 13.24 41.75
C GLU A 521 -15.98 13.12 41.89
N GLU A 522 -16.47 13.47 43.08
CA GLU A 522 -17.90 13.56 43.39
C GLU A 522 -18.24 14.99 43.83
N LYS A 523 -19.16 15.63 43.12
CA LYS A 523 -19.74 16.94 43.44
C LYS A 523 -21.25 16.76 43.68
N PRO A 524 -21.95 17.72 44.29
CA PRO A 524 -23.40 17.63 44.47
C PRO A 524 -24.13 17.37 43.12
N GLY A 525 -24.77 16.20 43.02
CA GLY A 525 -25.53 15.75 41.85
C GLY A 525 -24.69 15.36 40.63
N ARG A 526 -23.36 15.19 40.78
CA ARG A 526 -22.44 14.83 39.69
C ARG A 526 -21.30 13.93 40.15
N VAL A 527 -21.06 12.82 39.45
CA VAL A 527 -19.89 11.95 39.64
C VAL A 527 -19.10 11.87 38.34
N LEU A 528 -17.81 12.22 38.40
CA LEU A 528 -16.88 12.06 37.30
C LEU A 528 -16.09 10.76 37.47
N SER A 529 -16.11 9.94 36.43
CA SER A 529 -15.31 8.72 36.32
C SER A 529 -14.51 8.71 35.01
N GLY A 530 -13.32 8.13 35.01
CA GLY A 530 -12.52 8.05 33.79
C GLY A 530 -11.07 7.65 33.96
N LYS A 531 -10.37 7.57 32.83
CA LYS A 531 -8.98 7.11 32.75
C LYS A 531 -8.19 7.89 31.71
N THR A 532 -6.99 8.30 32.10
CA THR A 532 -5.98 8.87 31.20
C THR A 532 -5.21 7.79 30.44
N GLY A 533 -4.71 8.14 29.26
CA GLY A 533 -3.71 7.37 28.51
C GLY A 533 -2.70 8.31 27.87
N THR A 534 -1.43 7.93 27.90
CA THR A 534 -0.34 8.69 27.29
C THR A 534 0.57 7.75 26.52
N GLY A 535 0.67 8.01 25.22
CA GLY A 535 1.58 7.34 24.33
C GLY A 535 2.90 8.11 24.27
N ASN A 536 3.94 7.51 24.84
CA ASN A 536 5.29 8.07 24.84
C ASN A 536 6.19 7.22 23.93
N VAL A 537 6.75 7.86 22.90
CA VAL A 537 7.67 7.21 21.95
C VAL A 537 8.98 7.96 21.95
N ASN A 538 10.08 7.24 22.17
CA ASN A 538 11.44 7.79 22.22
C ASN A 538 11.57 9.01 23.15
N GLY A 539 10.90 8.99 24.31
CA GLY A 539 10.93 10.05 25.32
C GLY A 539 9.98 11.23 25.07
N VAL A 540 9.18 11.19 24.00
CA VAL A 540 8.25 12.26 23.63
C VAL A 540 6.81 11.79 23.76
N ASN A 541 5.99 12.59 24.43
CA ASN A 541 4.53 12.38 24.51
C ASN A 541 3.90 12.78 23.17
N ILE A 542 3.53 11.78 22.36
CA ILE A 542 3.02 11.98 21.01
C ILE A 542 1.49 11.91 20.94
N ARG A 543 0.83 11.33 21.96
CA ARG A 543 -0.63 11.24 22.04
C ARG A 543 -1.14 11.15 23.47
N GLY A 544 -2.31 11.75 23.68
CA GLY A 544 -3.01 11.80 24.95
C GLY A 544 -4.46 11.38 24.82
N TRP A 545 -4.95 10.66 25.81
CA TRP A 545 -6.32 10.18 25.96
C TRP A 545 -6.88 10.60 27.32
N PHE A 546 -8.16 10.96 27.32
CA PHE A 546 -8.99 10.91 28.52
C PHE A 546 -10.38 10.40 28.14
N VAL A 547 -10.72 9.24 28.69
CA VAL A 547 -11.96 8.50 28.37
C VAL A 547 -12.71 8.28 29.67
N GLY A 548 -14.02 8.54 29.67
CA GLY A 548 -14.78 8.50 30.91
C GLY A 548 -16.26 8.81 30.73
N TYR A 549 -16.95 8.94 31.86
CA TYR A 549 -18.35 9.33 31.89
C TYR A 549 -18.64 10.24 33.09
N VAL A 550 -19.70 11.05 32.95
CA VAL A 550 -20.25 11.87 34.03
C VAL A 550 -21.66 11.40 34.32
N GLU A 551 -21.89 10.95 35.54
CA GLU A 551 -23.22 10.63 36.05
C GLU A 551 -23.81 11.91 36.66
N THR A 552 -25.04 12.23 36.30
CA THR A 552 -25.83 13.32 36.86
C THR A 552 -27.10 12.74 37.49
N ASP A 553 -27.89 13.56 38.19
CA ASP A 553 -29.13 13.10 38.84
C ASP A 553 -30.12 12.43 37.86
N ASP A 554 -30.13 12.81 36.58
CA ASP A 554 -31.10 12.34 35.58
C ASP A 554 -30.50 11.79 34.28
N ASN A 555 -29.18 11.83 34.09
CA ASN A 555 -28.52 11.42 32.84
C ASN A 555 -27.09 10.91 33.07
N THR A 556 -26.57 10.15 32.10
CA THR A 556 -25.16 9.76 32.03
C THR A 556 -24.57 10.19 30.69
N PHE A 557 -23.42 10.86 30.72
CA PHE A 557 -22.72 11.35 29.54
C PHE A 557 -21.40 10.61 29.38
N PHE A 558 -21.18 9.94 28.26
CA PHE A 558 -19.95 9.21 27.95
C PHE A 558 -19.08 10.04 27.03
N PHE A 559 -17.77 10.05 27.23
CA PHE A 559 -16.88 10.87 26.40
C PHE A 559 -15.51 10.24 26.18
N ALA A 560 -14.90 10.64 25.07
CA ALA A 560 -13.50 10.39 24.76
C ALA A 560 -12.87 11.66 24.19
N SER A 561 -11.81 12.13 24.84
CA SER A 561 -10.94 13.21 24.39
C SER A 561 -9.62 12.62 23.93
N TYR A 562 -9.25 12.92 22.69
CA TYR A 562 -8.02 12.45 22.06
C TYR A 562 -7.24 13.63 21.50
N ILE A 563 -5.93 13.66 21.75
CA ILE A 563 -5.00 14.66 21.21
C ILE A 563 -3.71 14.01 20.72
N GLU A 564 -3.12 14.61 19.70
CA GLU A 564 -1.77 14.31 19.23
C GLU A 564 -1.02 15.60 18.83
N ASN A 565 0.29 15.58 19.04
CA ASN A 565 1.23 16.63 18.66
C ASN A 565 2.66 16.07 18.75
N HIS A 566 3.60 16.66 18.02
CA HIS A 566 5.03 16.40 18.09
C HIS A 566 5.70 17.06 19.31
N GLY A 567 5.23 16.82 20.55
CA GLY A 567 6.00 17.24 21.72
C GLY A 567 5.34 17.24 23.10
N ASN A 568 4.01 17.37 23.20
CA ASN A 568 3.35 17.54 24.50
C ASN A 568 1.90 17.02 24.53
N ALA A 569 1.60 15.95 23.80
CA ALA A 569 0.27 15.34 23.83
C ALA A 569 0.24 14.28 24.94
N ALA A 570 -0.21 14.68 26.13
CA ALA A 570 -0.36 13.81 27.30
C ALA A 570 -1.83 13.66 27.69
N GLY A 571 -2.16 12.56 28.38
CA GLY A 571 -3.49 12.28 28.90
C GLY A 571 -3.98 13.35 29.89
N SER A 572 -3.09 13.93 30.69
CA SER A 572 -3.39 15.07 31.56
C SER A 572 -3.93 16.27 30.77
N LYS A 573 -3.33 16.56 29.61
CA LYS A 573 -3.78 17.63 28.73
C LYS A 573 -5.08 17.28 28.02
N ALA A 574 -5.26 16.02 27.62
CA ALA A 574 -6.52 15.54 27.07
C ALA A 574 -7.67 15.67 28.09
N ALA A 575 -7.38 15.42 29.37
CA ALA A 575 -8.31 15.59 30.48
C ALA A 575 -8.65 17.07 30.71
N GLU A 576 -7.65 17.96 30.76
CA GLU A 576 -7.89 19.42 30.88
C GLU A 576 -8.85 19.92 29.78
N ILE A 577 -8.64 19.48 28.53
CA ILE A 577 -9.49 19.82 27.39
C ILE A 577 -10.91 19.27 27.59
N ALA A 578 -11.04 17.98 27.94
CA ALA A 578 -12.33 17.34 28.15
C ALA A 578 -13.15 18.03 29.25
N LEU A 579 -12.52 18.29 30.40
CA LEU A 579 -13.18 18.91 31.54
C LEU A 579 -13.59 20.36 31.24
N SER A 580 -12.77 21.10 30.47
CA SER A 580 -13.14 22.44 30.00
C SER A 580 -14.37 22.41 29.08
N ILE A 581 -14.45 21.41 28.18
CA ILE A 581 -15.60 21.22 27.29
C ILE A 581 -16.84 20.82 28.09
N LEU A 582 -16.72 19.88 29.03
CA LEU A 582 -17.83 19.41 29.86
C LEU A 582 -18.36 20.51 30.79
N ALA A 583 -17.48 21.33 31.36
CA ALA A 583 -17.85 22.49 32.17
C ALA A 583 -18.56 23.57 31.35
N ASP A 584 -18.06 23.92 30.16
CA ASP A 584 -18.73 24.87 29.25
C ASP A 584 -20.11 24.36 28.78
N LYS A 585 -20.32 23.04 28.77
CA LYS A 585 -21.62 22.40 28.50
C LYS A 585 -22.52 22.27 29.74
N GLY A 586 -22.04 22.62 30.94
CA GLY A 586 -22.78 22.49 32.20
C GLY A 586 -22.92 21.04 32.71
N ILE A 587 -22.14 20.11 32.15
CA ILE A 587 -22.17 18.69 32.48
C ILE A 587 -21.34 18.40 33.74
N TYR A 588 -20.18 19.05 33.91
CA TYR A 588 -19.18 18.79 34.97
C TYR A 588 -18.82 20.02 35.82
#